data_AF-A0A3A4RWL6-F1
#
_entry.id   AF-A0A3A4RWL6-F1
#
_cell.length_a   1.000
_cell.length_b   1.000
_cell.length_c   1.000
_cell.angle_alpha   90.00
_cell.angle_beta   90.00
_cell.angle_gamma   90.00
#
_symmetry.space_group_name_H-M   'P 1'
#
loop_
_entity.id
_entity.type
_entity.pdbx_description
1 polymer ?
#
loop_
_entity_poly.entity_id
_entity_poly.type
_entity_poly.pdbx_seq_one_letter_code
_entity_poly.pdbx_strand_id
1 'polypeptide(L)'
;MNAVMSDDGFPEMLRNAIWHTTRPDRFESIRCAGEVIANPDIPDAERWKTSRGPDHYPYVRHIGGISLFDFHDFDPIAYSKACPMSSWRIFVPVRQGWSAAVWLKIDVTKVSGEYFSPKDLADRQHTENAHRHTLMPHIEAAVVGSIPLDAIQAGYIIYQGSGDIKELSIHH
;
A
#
# COMPACT_ATOMS: atom_id res chain seq x y z
N MET A 1 -13.89 -0.65 18.61
CA MET A 1 -14.16 -1.95 18.00
C MET A 1 -12.81 -2.53 17.59
N ASN A 2 -12.42 -3.69 18.13
CA ASN A 2 -11.22 -4.39 17.67
C ASN A 2 -11.45 -4.79 16.21
N ALA A 3 -10.42 -4.74 15.35
CA ALA A 3 -10.53 -5.48 14.10
C ALA A 3 -10.80 -6.94 14.47
N VAL A 4 -11.92 -7.45 13.99
CA VAL A 4 -12.08 -8.89 13.90
C VAL A 4 -11.10 -9.31 12.81
N MET A 5 -9.92 -9.78 13.21
CA MET A 5 -9.12 -10.61 12.33
C MET A 5 -10.00 -11.80 11.97
N SER A 6 -10.11 -12.08 10.69
CA SER A 6 -10.90 -13.23 10.25
C SER A 6 -10.15 -14.53 10.46
N ASP A 7 -10.83 -15.65 10.25
CA ASP A 7 -10.27 -17.00 10.42
C ASP A 7 -9.07 -17.26 9.50
N ASP A 8 -8.99 -16.57 8.35
CA ASP A 8 -7.84 -16.64 7.44
C ASP A 8 -6.65 -15.73 7.87
N GLY A 9 -6.83 -14.99 8.96
CA GLY A 9 -5.85 -14.09 9.55
C GLY A 9 -5.69 -12.75 8.83
N PHE A 10 -6.61 -12.39 7.93
CA PHE A 10 -6.63 -11.09 7.26
C PHE A 10 -7.59 -10.11 7.96
N PRO A 11 -7.24 -8.81 8.05
CA PRO A 11 -8.11 -7.82 8.69
C PRO A 11 -9.39 -7.58 7.87
N GLU A 12 -10.55 -7.79 8.47
CA GLU A 12 -11.85 -7.60 7.80
C GLU A 12 -12.01 -6.19 7.21
N MET A 13 -11.51 -5.17 7.91
CA MET A 13 -11.55 -3.78 7.44
C MET A 13 -10.85 -3.56 6.10
N LEU A 14 -9.86 -4.37 5.74
CA LEU A 14 -9.07 -4.19 4.51
C LEU A 14 -9.74 -4.81 3.29
N ARG A 15 -10.79 -5.62 3.48
CA ARG A 15 -11.43 -6.33 2.37
C ARG A 15 -12.17 -5.37 1.44
N ASN A 16 -12.27 -5.78 0.17
CA ASN A 16 -13.18 -5.18 -0.82
C ASN A 16 -12.96 -3.67 -1.02
N ALA A 17 -11.70 -3.26 -1.06
CA ALA A 17 -11.30 -1.88 -1.27
C ALA A 17 -9.86 -1.77 -1.74
N ILE A 18 -9.49 -0.57 -2.21
CA ILE A 18 -8.12 -0.20 -2.59
C ILE A 18 -7.53 0.63 -1.46
N TRP A 19 -6.29 0.33 -1.09
CA TRP A 19 -5.66 0.92 0.07
C TRP A 19 -4.24 1.42 -0.17
N HIS A 20 -3.90 2.55 0.43
CA HIS A 20 -2.51 2.95 0.64
C HIS A 20 -2.10 2.63 2.09
N THR A 21 -0.86 2.20 2.32
CA THR A 21 -0.33 2.04 3.68
C THR A 21 0.92 2.90 3.91
N THR A 22 1.01 3.49 5.10
CA THR A 22 2.12 4.35 5.49
C THR A 22 2.34 4.29 7.01
N ARG A 23 3.36 5.00 7.50
CA ARG A 23 3.62 5.14 8.95
C ARG A 23 2.85 6.33 9.53
N PRO A 24 2.57 6.34 10.86
CA PRO A 24 1.86 7.45 11.49
C PRO A 24 2.52 8.83 11.30
N ASP A 25 3.84 8.91 11.40
CA ASP A 25 4.61 10.16 11.17
C ASP A 25 4.47 10.67 9.73
N ARG A 26 4.44 9.77 8.75
CA ARG A 26 4.22 10.11 7.34
C ARG A 26 2.78 10.50 7.05
N PHE A 27 1.82 9.94 7.77
CA PHE A 27 0.42 10.35 7.64
C PHE A 27 0.24 11.82 8.02
N GLU A 28 0.90 12.30 9.09
CA GLU A 28 0.86 13.73 9.42
C GLU A 28 1.48 14.59 8.31
N SER A 29 2.58 14.13 7.69
CA SER A 29 3.18 14.84 6.54
C SER A 29 2.21 14.91 5.35
N ILE A 30 1.48 13.82 5.07
CA ILE A 30 0.43 13.77 4.03
C ILE A 30 -0.69 14.77 4.35
N ARG A 31 -1.15 14.84 5.61
CA ARG A 31 -2.18 15.80 6.02
C ARG A 31 -1.73 17.25 5.85
N CYS A 32 -0.49 17.56 6.23
CA CYS A 32 0.08 18.90 6.03
C CYS A 32 0.25 19.25 4.54
N ALA A 33 0.62 18.29 3.71
CA ALA A 33 0.79 18.49 2.27
C ALA A 33 -0.55 18.59 1.51
N GLY A 34 -1.62 17.98 2.04
CA GLY A 34 -2.93 17.92 1.37
C GLY A 34 -3.05 16.80 0.33
N GLU A 35 -2.01 15.99 0.16
CA GLU A 35 -1.97 14.88 -0.79
C GLU A 35 -0.91 13.84 -0.42
N VAL A 36 -1.10 12.61 -0.89
CA VAL A 36 -0.03 11.62 -0.99
C VAL A 36 0.72 11.87 -2.28
N ILE A 37 2.03 12.08 -2.19
CA ILE A 37 2.91 12.27 -3.33
C ILE A 37 3.84 11.08 -3.52
N ALA A 38 4.19 10.80 -4.78
CA ALA A 38 5.25 9.86 -5.10
C ALA A 38 6.60 10.40 -4.61
N ASN A 39 7.46 9.49 -4.12
CA ASN A 39 8.82 9.81 -3.68
C ASN A 39 8.93 11.06 -2.76
N PRO A 40 8.24 11.09 -1.60
CA PRO A 40 8.39 12.20 -0.64
C PRO A 40 9.85 12.33 -0.20
N ASP A 41 10.28 13.49 0.27
CA ASP A 41 11.64 13.71 0.78
C ASP A 41 11.82 13.00 2.13
N ILE A 42 12.18 11.72 2.07
CA ILE A 42 12.45 10.85 3.22
C ILE A 42 13.79 10.12 3.02
N PRO A 43 14.52 9.81 4.10
CA PRO A 43 15.78 9.08 4.01
C PRO A 43 15.60 7.73 3.30
N ASP A 44 16.53 7.39 2.40
CA ASP A 44 16.47 6.16 1.62
C ASP A 44 16.50 4.89 2.50
N ALA A 45 17.11 4.96 3.68
CA ALA A 45 17.12 3.88 4.67
C ALA A 45 15.73 3.53 5.22
N GLU A 46 14.78 4.47 5.17
CA GLU A 46 13.40 4.24 5.63
C GLU A 46 12.46 3.78 4.51
N ARG A 47 12.97 3.66 3.28
CA ARG A 47 12.19 3.21 2.14
C ARG A 47 12.26 1.69 2.01
N TRP A 48 11.24 1.13 1.40
CA TRP A 48 11.19 -0.30 1.15
C TRP A 48 12.17 -0.71 0.04
N LYS A 49 12.94 -1.79 0.28
CA LYS A 49 13.85 -2.42 -0.68
C LYS A 49 14.86 -1.46 -1.35
N THR A 50 15.52 -0.62 -0.56
CA THR A 50 16.58 0.28 -1.05
C THR A 50 17.99 -0.26 -0.92
N SER A 51 18.21 -1.33 -0.13
CA SER A 51 19.55 -1.85 0.19
C SER A 51 20.35 -2.36 -1.01
N ARG A 52 19.72 -2.60 -2.15
CA ARG A 52 20.36 -3.07 -3.39
C ARG A 52 20.46 -1.99 -4.48
N GLY A 53 20.14 -0.74 -4.16
CA GLY A 53 20.21 0.39 -5.09
C GLY A 53 19.03 0.47 -6.08
N PRO A 54 19.03 1.52 -6.93
CA PRO A 54 17.88 1.89 -7.78
C PRO A 54 17.38 0.80 -8.73
N ASP A 55 18.28 -0.01 -9.27
CA ASP A 55 17.97 -1.13 -10.19
C ASP A 55 17.11 -2.23 -9.55
N HIS A 56 16.95 -2.20 -8.23
CA HIS A 56 16.20 -3.15 -7.43
C HIS A 56 15.06 -2.52 -6.62
N TYR A 57 14.79 -1.23 -6.84
CA TYR A 57 13.67 -0.56 -6.20
C TYR A 57 12.35 -1.23 -6.59
N PRO A 58 11.30 -1.14 -5.73
CA PRO A 58 9.96 -1.58 -6.10
C PRO A 58 9.53 -0.96 -7.43
N TYR A 59 8.82 -1.72 -8.25
CA TYR A 59 8.46 -1.29 -9.60
C TYR A 59 7.64 0.00 -9.60
N VAL A 60 6.70 0.14 -8.65
CA VAL A 60 5.93 1.38 -8.50
C VAL A 60 6.82 2.59 -8.25
N ARG A 61 7.91 2.46 -7.47
CA ARG A 61 8.88 3.54 -7.27
C ARG A 61 9.64 3.85 -8.56
N HIS A 62 10.03 2.82 -9.32
CA HIS A 62 10.76 2.97 -10.58
C HIS A 62 9.98 3.81 -11.61
N ILE A 63 8.66 3.60 -11.70
CA ILE A 63 7.78 4.37 -12.59
C ILE A 63 7.28 5.69 -11.99
N GLY A 64 7.80 6.11 -10.83
CA GLY A 64 7.41 7.36 -10.16
C GLY A 64 6.00 7.36 -9.59
N GLY A 65 5.46 6.19 -9.23
CA GLY A 65 4.11 6.04 -8.68
C GLY A 65 4.04 5.94 -7.15
N ILE A 66 2.79 5.94 -6.68
CA ILE A 66 2.37 5.67 -5.30
C ILE A 66 1.78 4.26 -5.27
N SER A 67 2.35 3.40 -4.41
CA SER A 67 1.90 2.00 -4.27
C SER A 67 0.57 1.93 -3.53
N LEU A 68 -0.35 1.15 -4.08
CA LEU A 68 -1.66 0.80 -3.55
C LEU A 68 -1.79 -0.72 -3.46
N PHE A 69 -2.71 -1.19 -2.64
CA PHE A 69 -3.10 -2.58 -2.53
C PHE A 69 -4.57 -2.73 -2.86
N ASP A 70 -4.87 -3.50 -3.90
CA ASP A 70 -6.22 -3.87 -4.27
C ASP A 70 -6.59 -5.18 -3.55
N PHE A 71 -7.55 -5.09 -2.64
CA PHE A 71 -8.06 -6.23 -1.89
C PHE A 71 -9.51 -6.59 -2.25
N HIS A 72 -9.99 -6.16 -3.42
CA HIS A 72 -11.23 -6.72 -3.98
C HIS A 72 -11.07 -8.21 -4.24
N ASP A 73 -12.02 -9.00 -3.72
CA ASP A 73 -12.04 -10.46 -3.84
C ASP A 73 -10.74 -11.16 -3.38
N PHE A 74 -9.96 -10.51 -2.51
CA PHE A 74 -8.70 -11.04 -2.04
C PHE A 74 -8.91 -12.22 -1.08
N ASP A 75 -8.45 -13.40 -1.50
CA ASP A 75 -8.35 -14.61 -0.68
C ASP A 75 -6.88 -14.82 -0.23
N PRO A 76 -6.58 -14.60 1.07
CA PRO A 76 -5.23 -14.74 1.59
C PRO A 76 -4.65 -16.16 1.48
N ILE A 77 -5.50 -17.18 1.55
CA ILE A 77 -5.10 -18.59 1.50
C ILE A 77 -4.78 -18.96 0.05
N ALA A 78 -5.68 -18.66 -0.88
CA ALA A 78 -5.47 -18.89 -2.30
C ALA A 78 -4.25 -18.12 -2.83
N TYR A 79 -4.09 -16.86 -2.41
CA TYR A 79 -2.92 -16.04 -2.74
C TYR A 79 -1.61 -16.69 -2.27
N SER A 80 -1.54 -17.11 -1.00
CA SER A 80 -0.33 -17.68 -0.43
C SER A 80 0.07 -18.99 -1.13
N LYS A 81 -0.92 -19.75 -1.63
CA LYS A 81 -0.70 -20.96 -2.43
C LYS A 81 -0.21 -20.64 -3.85
N ALA A 82 -0.78 -19.62 -4.49
CA ALA A 82 -0.44 -19.22 -5.85
C ALA A 82 0.92 -18.49 -5.93
N CYS A 83 1.28 -17.74 -4.88
CA CYS A 83 2.46 -16.89 -4.83
C CYS A 83 3.38 -17.25 -3.64
N PRO A 84 3.94 -18.47 -3.55
CA PRO A 84 4.68 -18.91 -2.37
C PRO A 84 5.93 -18.07 -2.05
N MET A 85 6.48 -17.37 -3.05
CA MET A 85 7.64 -16.50 -2.90
C MET A 85 7.29 -15.04 -2.54
N SER A 86 6.00 -14.68 -2.52
CA SER A 86 5.51 -13.34 -2.20
C SER A 86 4.52 -13.41 -1.03
N SER A 87 4.84 -12.76 0.08
CA SER A 87 3.99 -12.79 1.27
C SER A 87 3.31 -11.45 1.50
N TRP A 88 1.98 -11.43 1.43
CA TRP A 88 1.16 -10.28 1.81
C TRP A 88 1.35 -9.87 3.28
N ARG A 89 1.75 -10.82 4.14
CA ARG A 89 2.07 -10.60 5.56
C ARG A 89 3.30 -9.73 5.79
N ILE A 90 4.07 -9.41 4.74
CA ILE A 90 5.15 -8.41 4.84
C ILE A 90 4.59 -7.03 5.15
N PHE A 91 3.38 -6.71 4.68
CA PHE A 91 2.76 -5.40 4.82
C PHE A 91 1.54 -5.40 5.75
N VAL A 92 0.79 -6.49 5.78
CA VAL A 92 -0.51 -6.56 6.48
C VAL A 92 -0.39 -7.37 7.77
N PRO A 93 -1.04 -6.94 8.87
CA PRO A 93 -1.75 -5.67 9.03
C PRO A 93 -0.80 -4.49 9.28
N VAL A 94 0.41 -4.77 9.72
CA VAL A 94 1.46 -3.79 9.97
C VAL A 94 2.72 -4.28 9.31
N ARG A 95 3.37 -3.43 8.51
CA ARG A 95 4.59 -3.80 7.80
C ARG A 95 5.67 -4.24 8.80
N GLN A 96 6.37 -5.32 8.48
CA GLN A 96 7.46 -5.81 9.32
C GLN A 96 8.48 -4.70 9.63
N GLY A 97 8.77 -4.52 10.92
CA GLY A 97 9.65 -3.46 11.43
C GLY A 97 8.96 -2.14 11.74
N TRP A 98 7.65 -2.01 11.56
CA TRP A 98 6.87 -0.86 12.04
C TRP A 98 6.13 -1.19 13.32
N SER A 99 6.06 -0.22 14.25
CA SER A 99 5.25 -0.31 15.46
C SER A 99 3.76 -0.07 15.22
N ALA A 100 3.42 0.59 14.11
CA ALA A 100 2.05 0.80 13.66
C ALA A 100 2.01 1.07 12.15
N ALA A 101 0.87 0.78 11.52
CA ALA A 101 0.59 1.14 10.14
C ALA A 101 -0.69 1.96 10.06
N VAL A 102 -0.66 2.99 9.21
CA VAL A 102 -1.84 3.73 8.78
C VAL A 102 -2.28 3.16 7.44
N TRP A 103 -3.56 2.82 7.33
CA TRP A 103 -4.22 2.35 6.11
C TRP A 103 -5.26 3.37 5.67
N LEU A 104 -5.13 3.85 4.43
CA LEU A 104 -5.98 4.87 3.83
C LEU A 104 -6.77 4.23 2.70
N LYS A 105 -8.09 4.24 2.79
CA LYS A 105 -8.99 3.74 1.74
C LYS A 105 -9.05 4.76 0.62
N ILE A 106 -8.70 4.36 -0.60
CA ILE A 106 -8.56 5.28 -1.73
C ILE A 106 -9.72 5.13 -2.71
N ASP A 107 -10.33 6.25 -3.05
CA ASP A 107 -11.21 6.41 -4.21
C ASP A 107 -10.36 6.70 -5.45
N VAL A 108 -10.08 5.67 -6.25
CA VAL A 108 -9.24 5.82 -7.44
C VAL A 108 -9.86 6.69 -8.53
N THR A 109 -11.16 7.02 -8.44
CA THR A 109 -11.81 7.94 -9.39
C THR A 109 -11.49 9.40 -9.13
N LYS A 110 -10.92 9.72 -7.95
CA LYS A 110 -10.60 11.08 -7.50
C LYS A 110 -9.09 11.36 -7.46
N VAL A 111 -8.26 10.42 -7.90
CA VAL A 111 -6.81 10.61 -7.93
C VAL A 111 -6.42 11.58 -9.03
N SER A 112 -5.31 12.28 -8.85
CA SER A 112 -4.74 13.15 -9.88
C SER A 112 -3.67 12.37 -10.64
N GLY A 113 -4.01 11.82 -11.80
CA GLY A 113 -3.08 11.05 -12.63
C GLY A 113 -3.69 9.75 -13.14
N GLU A 114 -2.84 8.75 -13.36
CA GLU A 114 -3.25 7.47 -13.92
C GLU A 114 -3.24 6.37 -12.85
N TYR A 115 -4.36 5.66 -12.70
CA TYR A 115 -4.44 4.44 -11.89
C TYR A 115 -4.11 3.21 -12.74
N PHE A 116 -3.23 2.37 -12.23
CA PHE A 116 -2.93 1.05 -12.76
C PHE A 116 -3.48 0.00 -11.81
N SER A 117 -4.40 -0.83 -12.32
CA SER A 117 -4.83 -2.03 -11.60
C SER A 117 -3.66 -3.00 -11.41
N PRO A 118 -3.75 -4.00 -10.49
CA PRO A 118 -2.66 -4.96 -10.34
C PRO A 118 -2.31 -5.72 -11.62
N LYS A 119 -3.32 -5.99 -12.46
CA LYS A 119 -3.12 -6.62 -13.76
C LYS A 119 -2.38 -5.69 -14.72
N ASP A 120 -2.86 -4.46 -14.89
CA ASP A 120 -2.27 -3.50 -15.83
C ASP A 120 -0.83 -3.15 -15.43
N LEU A 121 -0.57 -3.05 -14.13
CA LEU A 121 0.75 -2.79 -13.59
C LEU A 121 1.73 -3.94 -13.86
N ALA A 122 1.28 -5.19 -13.70
CA ALA A 122 2.08 -6.38 -14.02
C ALA A 122 2.34 -6.51 -15.54
N ASP A 123 1.33 -6.26 -16.37
CA ASP A 123 1.46 -6.28 -17.83
C ASP A 123 2.45 -5.22 -18.32
N ARG A 124 2.38 -4.01 -17.73
CA ARG A 124 3.33 -2.93 -18.01
C ARG A 124 4.75 -3.34 -17.62
N GLN A 125 4.94 -3.88 -16.41
CA GLN A 125 6.25 -4.37 -15.95
C GLN A 125 6.86 -5.38 -16.92
N HIS A 126 6.03 -6.33 -17.38
CA HIS A 126 6.47 -7.35 -18.32
C HIS A 126 6.85 -6.76 -19.67
N THR A 127 6.02 -5.85 -20.20
CA THR A 127 6.27 -5.16 -21.48
C THR A 127 7.56 -4.35 -21.44
N GLU A 128 7.86 -3.71 -20.31
CA GLU A 128 9.09 -2.93 -20.09
C GLU A 128 10.32 -3.80 -19.77
N ASN A 129 10.18 -5.14 -19.68
CA ASN A 129 11.23 -6.07 -19.21
C ASN A 129 11.81 -5.69 -17.83
N ALA A 130 11.01 -5.04 -16.98
CA ALA A 130 11.41 -4.46 -15.70
C ALA A 130 11.37 -5.47 -14.53
N HIS A 131 11.61 -6.74 -14.80
CA HIS A 131 11.48 -7.86 -13.85
C HIS A 131 12.46 -7.81 -12.66
N ARG A 132 13.49 -6.96 -12.72
CA ARG A 132 14.43 -6.72 -11.62
C ARG A 132 13.82 -5.86 -10.50
N HIS A 133 12.83 -5.06 -10.84
CA HIS A 133 12.06 -4.26 -9.89
C HIS A 133 10.98 -5.15 -9.27
N THR A 134 10.85 -5.14 -7.95
CA THR A 134 9.89 -6.06 -7.32
C THR A 134 8.48 -5.49 -7.36
N LEU A 135 7.49 -6.34 -7.63
CA LEU A 135 6.07 -6.05 -7.58
C LEU A 135 5.38 -7.18 -6.79
N MET A 136 4.40 -6.89 -5.95
CA MET A 136 3.57 -7.94 -5.36
C MET A 136 2.55 -8.43 -6.39
N PRO A 137 2.60 -9.71 -6.78
CA PRO A 137 1.69 -10.24 -7.79
C PRO A 137 0.24 -10.02 -7.39
N HIS A 138 -0.63 -9.78 -8.36
CA HIS A 138 -2.10 -9.77 -8.27
C HIS A 138 -2.76 -8.73 -7.33
N ILE A 139 -2.03 -8.12 -6.39
CA ILE A 139 -2.62 -7.20 -5.39
C ILE A 139 -1.97 -5.82 -5.36
N GLU A 140 -0.72 -5.65 -5.80
CA GLU A 140 -0.13 -4.31 -5.82
C GLU A 140 -0.61 -3.56 -7.06
N ALA A 141 -1.20 -2.40 -6.82
CA ALA A 141 -1.67 -1.43 -7.79
C ALA A 141 -0.86 -0.14 -7.66
N ALA A 142 -1.06 0.82 -8.56
CA ALA A 142 -0.34 2.08 -8.51
C ALA A 142 -1.17 3.28 -8.96
N VAL A 143 -0.83 4.45 -8.43
CA VAL A 143 -1.18 5.74 -9.03
C VAL A 143 0.10 6.41 -9.48
N VAL A 144 0.20 6.76 -10.76
CA VAL A 144 1.27 7.63 -11.28
C VAL A 144 0.72 9.06 -11.32
N GLY A 145 1.11 9.86 -10.33
CA GLY A 145 0.54 11.17 -10.04
C GLY A 145 0.48 11.43 -8.54
N SER A 146 -0.60 12.04 -8.05
CA SER A 146 -0.86 12.28 -6.63
C SER A 146 -2.25 11.81 -6.19
N ILE A 147 -2.41 11.61 -4.88
CA ILE A 147 -3.68 11.23 -4.25
C ILE A 147 -4.09 12.36 -3.29
N PRO A 148 -4.98 13.28 -3.71
CA PRO A 148 -5.50 14.34 -2.85
C PRO A 148 -6.19 13.78 -1.60
N LEU A 149 -6.25 14.54 -0.50
CA LEU A 149 -6.99 14.11 0.70
C LEU A 149 -8.46 13.77 0.39
N ASP A 150 -9.09 14.47 -0.56
CA ASP A 150 -10.48 14.22 -0.99
C ASP A 150 -10.70 12.86 -1.66
N ALA A 151 -9.61 12.20 -2.10
CA ALA A 151 -9.64 10.84 -2.60
C ALA A 151 -9.56 9.80 -1.47
N ILE A 152 -9.27 10.20 -0.23
CA ILE A 152 -9.21 9.29 0.92
C ILE A 152 -10.61 9.18 1.55
N GLN A 153 -11.24 8.02 1.41
CA GLN A 153 -12.60 7.77 1.92
C GLN A 153 -12.63 7.45 3.42
N ALA A 154 -11.57 6.83 3.94
CA ALA A 154 -11.43 6.43 5.33
C ALA A 154 -9.96 6.22 5.69
N GLY A 155 -9.61 6.35 6.96
CA GLY A 155 -8.27 6.09 7.48
C GLY A 155 -8.31 5.31 8.78
N TYR A 156 -7.40 4.35 8.93
CA TYR A 156 -7.27 3.55 10.14
C TYR A 156 -5.81 3.45 10.56
N ILE A 157 -5.53 3.53 11.86
CA ILE A 157 -4.24 3.15 12.43
C ILE A 157 -4.36 1.80 13.12
N ILE A 158 -3.40 0.91 12.85
CA ILE A 158 -3.28 -0.41 13.45
C ILE A 158 -1.95 -0.50 14.19
N TYR A 159 -1.98 -0.84 15.47
CA TYR A 159 -0.78 -1.01 16.28
C TYR A 159 -0.27 -2.46 16.25
N GLN A 160 1.05 -2.62 16.10
CA GLN A 160 1.69 -3.92 16.17
C GLN A 160 1.51 -4.53 17.56
N GLY A 161 1.21 -5.83 17.62
CA GLY A 161 1.10 -6.58 18.87
C GLY A 161 -0.28 -6.52 19.51
N SER A 162 -0.86 -5.33 19.72
CA SER A 162 -2.22 -5.24 20.30
C SER A 162 -3.32 -5.54 19.29
N GLY A 163 -3.09 -5.26 18.00
CA GLY A 163 -4.12 -5.35 16.98
C GLY A 163 -5.22 -4.29 17.13
N ASP A 164 -5.01 -3.29 18.01
CA ASP A 164 -5.95 -2.20 18.19
C ASP A 164 -6.05 -1.40 16.90
N ILE A 165 -7.31 -1.16 16.49
CA ILE A 165 -7.63 -0.31 15.36
C ILE A 165 -8.33 0.94 15.85
N LYS A 166 -7.88 2.09 15.35
CA LYS A 166 -8.56 3.37 15.54
C LYS A 166 -8.80 4.00 14.19
N GLU A 167 -10.00 4.50 13.98
CA GLU A 167 -10.30 5.36 12.85
C GLU A 167 -9.58 6.70 13.01
N LEU A 168 -9.14 7.26 11.89
CA LEU A 168 -8.40 8.51 11.82
C LEU A 168 -9.27 9.59 11.17
N SER A 169 -9.16 10.83 11.67
CA SER A 169 -9.68 11.99 10.96
C SER A 169 -8.77 12.31 9.78
N ILE A 170 -9.32 12.28 8.57
CA ILE A 170 -8.61 12.63 7.34
C ILE A 170 -8.49 14.14 7.20
N HIS A 171 -9.59 14.85 7.43
CA HIS A 171 -9.65 16.31 7.37
C HIS A 171 -9.31 16.93 8.75
N HIS A 172 -8.79 18.15 8.73
CA HIS A 172 -8.58 18.99 9.93
C HIS A 172 -9.88 19.68 10.34
#